data_AF-A0AAN4YZJ7-F1
#
_entry.id   AF-A0AAN4YZJ7-F1
#
_cell.length_a   1.000
_cell.length_b   1.000
_cell.length_c   1.000
_cell.angle_alpha   90.00
_cell.angle_beta   90.00
_cell.angle_gamma   90.00
#
_symmetry.space_group_name_H-M   'P 1'
#
loop_
_entity.id
_entity.type
_entity.pdbx_description
1 polymer ?
#
loop_
_entity_poly.entity_id
_entity_poly.type
_entity_poly.pdbx_seq_one_letter_code
_entity_poly.pdbx_strand_id
1 'polypeptide(L)'
;DEAVREVEYNVNYDPKAKEQRSKGDYSSYYEVRLRVFCDEQMISIDDEVDGEDGKRKHYALFRGKMALAVCRLSIESPYIKLERVACLREERGRGFARRLILEVLRIVDEQYPKEVVVAHSQTTVLKFYERLGFVAVSCEFLDEVNILHRSIAFPPRRERVRTLSLLSSAPSKHSEFVGDLYDEEVVRTIRRMVEDIESLSFLPLPSLVSTHVSSVFVTSSLHELLCNFALRTQRVNGYAENYIPFSPPPATIDVQSSTKSDVQFLKAVAFKMLNTGHYSEVDENWRHFYALLYLTMAVEKRTDDTKKSLRLLDKGLLMGRDLGRTLADLAESLSREMSSKGMDFTRMPLSSMDRTHLTPSLPVKVVDHPADNAMFLADHLLVSRPLLVRGCVREWAACSKWSLPWFLQHHGQRTAPVEIGSKYTDDNWSQQLMTIEKFCEEALKAEPGRPLYLAQHRLLEQIPSLKEDIKVPWLCLAGTSAPDDVDMNFWMGLADTVSPLHTDPRENLFCQVLGSKFVRLISPQYSDAVGAFEEGILTNTSQLDAETLEGVECFDVEVHAGDALFIPSGWWHYVRALSPSISVSCWFDR
;
A
#
# COMPACT_ATOMS: atom_id res chain seq x y z
N ASP A 1 -19.41 7.22 -4.36
CA ASP A 1 -20.38 8.14 -3.73
C ASP A 1 -20.05 8.58 -2.30
N GLU A 2 -18.78 8.53 -1.89
CA GLU A 2 -18.40 8.92 -0.53
C GLU A 2 -17.70 10.28 -0.51
N ALA A 3 -18.22 11.20 0.28
CA ALA A 3 -17.70 12.57 0.34
C ALA A 3 -17.67 13.08 1.77
N VAL A 4 -16.61 13.80 2.12
CA VAL A 4 -16.52 14.57 3.35
C VAL A 4 -17.23 15.89 3.14
N ARG A 5 -18.10 16.28 4.06
CA ARG A 5 -18.83 17.55 4.03
C ARG A 5 -18.93 18.14 5.42
N GLU A 6 -18.98 19.46 5.48
CA GLU A 6 -19.39 20.19 6.69
C GLU A 6 -20.89 19.94 6.92
N VAL A 7 -21.27 19.70 8.16
CA VAL A 7 -22.64 19.40 8.58
C VAL A 7 -23.19 20.60 9.33
N GLU A 8 -24.29 21.16 8.85
CA GLU A 8 -24.93 22.31 9.48
C GLU A 8 -25.61 21.90 10.80
N TYR A 9 -25.32 22.67 11.86
CA TYR A 9 -25.97 22.49 13.16
C TYR A 9 -27.48 22.75 13.06
N ASN A 10 -28.29 21.78 13.50
CA ASN A 10 -29.74 21.94 13.54
C ASN A 10 -30.21 22.30 14.96
N VAL A 11 -30.58 23.57 15.17
CA VAL A 11 -31.06 24.10 16.47
C VAL A 11 -32.33 23.43 16.96
N ASN A 12 -33.13 22.85 16.06
CA ASN A 12 -34.39 22.20 16.40
C ASN A 12 -34.26 20.68 16.63
N TYR A 13 -33.04 20.13 16.52
CA TYR A 13 -32.79 18.73 16.77
C TYR A 13 -32.43 18.51 18.24
N ASP A 14 -33.28 17.77 18.97
CA ASP A 14 -32.96 17.32 20.32
C ASP A 14 -32.35 15.89 20.28
N PRO A 15 -31.03 15.74 20.47
CA PRO A 15 -30.39 14.42 20.48
C PRO A 15 -30.80 13.55 21.66
N LYS A 16 -31.39 14.11 22.73
CA LYS A 16 -31.88 13.37 23.90
C LYS A 16 -33.29 12.82 23.71
N ALA A 17 -34.05 13.36 22.75
CA ALA A 17 -35.40 12.90 22.44
C ALA A 17 -35.39 11.64 21.55
N LYS A 18 -35.75 10.47 22.11
CA LYS A 18 -35.83 9.19 21.37
C LYS A 18 -36.74 9.21 20.14
N GLU A 19 -37.75 10.09 20.12
CA GLU A 19 -38.76 10.18 19.04
C GLU A 19 -38.38 11.13 17.90
N GLN A 20 -37.32 11.94 18.04
CA GLN A 20 -36.95 12.99 17.05
C GLN A 20 -35.79 12.62 16.13
N ARG A 21 -35.46 11.33 15.96
CA ARG A 21 -34.48 10.84 14.96
C ARG A 21 -35.01 11.03 13.54
N SER A 22 -35.21 12.28 13.12
CA SER A 22 -35.67 12.68 11.79
C SER A 22 -34.60 12.40 10.73
N LYS A 23 -35.00 12.38 9.45
CA LYS A 23 -34.09 12.14 8.32
C LYS A 23 -33.36 13.45 7.94
N GLY A 24 -32.05 13.54 8.19
CA GLY A 24 -31.20 14.66 7.79
C GLY A 24 -29.71 14.42 8.06
N ASP A 25 -28.86 15.27 7.52
CA ASP A 25 -27.39 15.09 7.61
C ASP A 25 -26.88 15.26 9.05
N TYR A 26 -27.43 16.22 9.80
CA TYR A 26 -27.07 16.46 11.21
C TYR A 26 -27.55 15.35 12.16
N SER A 27 -28.75 14.83 11.94
CA SER A 27 -29.25 13.70 12.75
C SER A 27 -28.42 12.44 12.49
N SER A 28 -28.02 12.19 11.25
CA SER A 28 -27.12 11.08 10.92
C SER A 28 -25.73 11.24 11.54
N TYR A 29 -25.18 12.47 11.56
CA TYR A 29 -23.93 12.77 12.28
C TYR A 29 -24.01 12.42 13.77
N TYR A 30 -25.10 12.82 14.45
CA TYR A 30 -25.31 12.51 15.87
C TYR A 30 -25.51 11.03 16.13
N GLU A 31 -26.21 10.33 15.24
CA GLU A 31 -26.44 8.90 15.37
C GLU A 31 -25.11 8.13 15.44
N VAL A 32 -24.11 8.51 14.62
CA VAL A 32 -22.77 7.91 14.70
C VAL A 32 -22.13 8.17 16.07
N ARG A 33 -22.21 9.41 16.58
CA ARG A 33 -21.64 9.77 17.90
C ARG A 33 -22.31 8.99 19.03
N LEU A 34 -23.63 8.94 19.07
CA LEU A 34 -24.37 8.22 20.11
C LEU A 34 -24.08 6.71 20.08
N ARG A 35 -24.01 6.11 18.88
CA ARG A 35 -23.67 4.68 18.75
C ARG A 35 -22.25 4.36 19.24
N VAL A 36 -21.29 5.25 19.01
CA VAL A 36 -19.88 5.00 19.38
C VAL A 36 -19.60 5.38 20.83
N PHE A 37 -20.02 6.56 21.28
CA PHE A 37 -19.70 7.04 22.63
C PHE A 37 -20.68 6.49 23.68
N CYS A 38 -21.99 6.53 23.41
CA CYS A 38 -22.98 6.06 24.38
C CYS A 38 -23.19 4.55 24.33
N ASP A 39 -23.54 3.99 23.17
CA ASP A 39 -23.90 2.57 23.10
C ASP A 39 -22.68 1.64 23.23
N GLU A 40 -21.53 2.03 22.69
CA GLU A 40 -20.31 1.20 22.70
C GLU A 40 -19.36 1.52 23.86
N GLN A 41 -19.04 2.79 24.09
CA GLN A 41 -18.11 3.19 25.15
C GLN A 41 -18.79 3.44 26.51
N MET A 42 -20.12 3.32 26.58
CA MET A 42 -20.91 3.48 27.80
C MET A 42 -20.78 4.89 28.44
N ILE A 43 -20.47 5.91 27.63
CA ILE A 43 -20.45 7.31 28.06
C ILE A 43 -21.90 7.79 28.19
N SER A 44 -22.21 8.53 29.26
CA SER A 44 -23.58 9.03 29.46
C SER A 44 -23.99 9.99 28.34
N ILE A 45 -25.28 10.03 28.01
CA ILE A 45 -25.78 10.96 26.99
C ILE A 45 -25.59 12.43 27.39
N ASP A 46 -25.54 12.71 28.70
CA ASP A 46 -25.30 14.05 29.22
C ASP A 46 -23.84 14.48 29.04
N ASP A 47 -22.89 13.55 29.16
CA ASP A 47 -21.46 13.82 28.90
C ASP A 47 -21.15 13.93 27.41
N GLU A 48 -21.87 13.18 26.56
CA GLU A 48 -21.69 13.23 25.11
C GLU A 48 -22.31 14.50 24.48
N VAL A 49 -23.49 14.90 24.96
CA VAL A 49 -24.21 16.12 24.52
C VAL A 49 -23.94 17.24 25.51
N ASP A 50 -22.74 17.81 25.39
CA ASP A 50 -22.17 18.84 26.29
C ASP A 50 -22.78 20.26 26.10
N GLY A 51 -23.65 20.43 25.10
CA GLY A 51 -24.29 21.72 24.81
C GLY A 51 -23.38 22.71 24.06
N GLU A 52 -22.15 22.31 23.71
CA GLU A 52 -21.20 23.17 22.99
C GLU A 52 -21.30 23.00 21.47
N ASP A 53 -22.00 21.99 20.99
CA ASP A 53 -22.10 21.66 19.57
C ASP A 53 -22.54 22.83 18.67
N GLY A 54 -23.44 23.70 19.15
CA GLY A 54 -23.87 24.89 18.39
C GLY A 54 -22.76 25.91 18.10
N LYS A 55 -21.61 25.80 18.77
CA LYS A 55 -20.45 26.70 18.62
C LYS A 55 -19.31 26.07 17.84
N ARG A 56 -19.44 24.81 17.42
CA ARG A 56 -18.36 24.01 16.82
C ARG A 56 -18.66 23.72 15.36
N LYS A 57 -17.61 23.44 14.58
CA LYS A 57 -17.79 22.95 13.21
C LYS A 57 -17.88 21.43 13.22
N HIS A 58 -18.78 20.88 12.42
CA HIS A 58 -19.03 19.44 12.33
C HIS A 58 -18.69 18.95 10.94
N TYR A 59 -17.98 17.83 10.85
CA TYR A 59 -17.66 17.20 9.57
C TYR A 59 -18.02 15.72 9.62
N ALA A 60 -18.55 15.22 8.50
CA ALA A 60 -18.87 13.82 8.33
C ALA A 60 -18.44 13.32 6.96
N LEU A 61 -18.04 12.04 6.91
CA LEU A 61 -17.95 11.28 5.68
C LEU A 61 -19.29 10.58 5.45
N PHE A 62 -19.96 10.94 4.36
CA PHE A 62 -21.24 10.36 3.98
C PHE A 62 -21.09 9.30 2.90
N ARG A 63 -21.94 8.27 2.97
CA ARG A 63 -22.32 7.42 1.83
C ARG A 63 -23.82 7.64 1.58
N GLY A 64 -24.15 8.38 0.52
CA GLY A 64 -25.52 8.86 0.30
C GLY A 64 -25.94 9.83 1.42
N LYS A 65 -26.96 9.46 2.19
CA LYS A 65 -27.47 10.26 3.34
C LYS A 65 -26.99 9.76 4.71
N MET A 66 -26.19 8.69 4.73
CA MET A 66 -25.72 8.07 5.97
C MET A 66 -24.29 8.50 6.28
N ALA A 67 -24.07 9.07 7.46
CA ALA A 67 -22.74 9.34 7.99
C ALA A 67 -22.08 8.02 8.43
N LEU A 68 -20.84 7.78 8.00
CA LEU A 68 -20.04 6.60 8.38
C LEU A 68 -19.02 6.94 9.45
N ALA A 69 -18.43 8.12 9.34
CA ALA A 69 -17.44 8.66 10.25
C ALA A 69 -17.69 10.16 10.45
N VAL A 70 -17.39 10.66 11.64
CA VAL A 70 -17.70 12.02 12.08
C VAL A 70 -16.58 12.59 12.93
N CYS A 71 -16.44 13.91 12.92
CA CYS A 71 -15.61 14.65 13.88
C CYS A 71 -16.15 16.05 14.13
N ARG A 72 -15.69 16.67 15.21
CA ARG A 72 -15.99 18.05 15.60
C ARG A 72 -14.69 18.84 15.69
N LEU A 73 -14.73 20.11 15.31
CA LEU A 73 -13.62 21.05 15.46
C LEU A 73 -14.00 22.18 16.42
N SER A 74 -13.16 22.39 17.42
CA SER A 74 -13.07 23.63 18.18
C SER A 74 -12.00 24.52 17.60
N ILE A 75 -12.34 25.76 17.26
CA ILE A 75 -11.38 26.70 16.68
C ILE A 75 -11.13 27.79 17.71
N GLU A 76 -9.99 27.72 18.39
CA GLU A 76 -9.62 28.60 19.50
C GLU A 76 -8.10 28.87 19.48
N SER A 77 -7.70 30.00 18.94
CA SER A 77 -6.27 30.35 18.81
C SER A 77 -5.52 30.23 20.15
N PRO A 78 -4.33 29.60 20.20
CA PRO A 78 -3.48 29.18 19.08
C PRO A 78 -3.80 27.81 18.46
N TYR A 79 -4.92 27.18 18.84
CA TYR A 79 -5.20 25.77 18.56
C TYR A 79 -6.50 25.53 17.78
N ILE A 80 -6.50 24.44 17.02
CA ILE A 80 -7.72 23.84 16.49
C ILE A 80 -7.84 22.46 17.09
N LYS A 81 -8.78 22.28 18.01
CA LYS A 81 -8.98 21.00 18.70
C LYS A 81 -9.90 20.11 17.87
N LEU A 82 -9.35 19.00 17.39
CA LEU A 82 -10.10 17.89 16.82
C LEU A 82 -10.65 17.04 17.95
N GLU A 83 -11.97 16.86 17.98
CA GLU A 83 -12.68 16.20 19.07
C GLU A 83 -13.87 15.39 18.54
N ARG A 84 -14.43 14.52 19.40
CA ARG A 84 -15.59 13.66 19.09
C ARG A 84 -15.44 12.89 17.77
N VAL A 85 -14.25 12.36 17.52
CA VAL A 85 -13.96 11.53 16.34
C VAL A 85 -14.60 10.16 16.54
N ALA A 86 -15.54 9.78 15.68
CA ALA A 86 -16.24 8.51 15.76
C ALA A 86 -16.40 7.87 14.38
N CYS A 87 -16.35 6.55 14.34
CA CYS A 87 -16.59 5.74 13.14
C CYS A 87 -17.39 4.50 13.53
N LEU A 88 -18.45 4.22 12.78
CA LEU A 88 -19.32 3.07 13.01
C LEU A 88 -18.51 1.77 13.05
N ARG A 89 -18.83 0.88 13.99
CA ARG A 89 -18.07 -0.34 14.25
C ARG A 89 -17.95 -1.23 13.02
N GLU A 90 -19.05 -1.38 12.29
CA GLU A 90 -19.17 -2.15 11.04
C GLU A 90 -18.37 -1.57 9.87
N GLU A 91 -17.97 -0.30 9.95
CA GLU A 91 -17.22 0.41 8.90
C GLU A 91 -15.73 0.60 9.25
N ARG A 92 -15.28 0.11 10.41
CA ARG A 92 -13.86 0.14 10.82
C ARG A 92 -13.03 -0.80 9.94
N GLY A 93 -11.74 -0.50 9.82
CA GLY A 93 -10.82 -1.23 8.93
C GLY A 93 -10.90 -0.82 7.45
N ARG A 94 -11.95 -0.08 7.03
CA ARG A 94 -12.15 0.38 5.65
C ARG A 94 -11.54 1.76 5.33
N GLY A 95 -10.84 2.38 6.30
CA GLY A 95 -10.12 3.64 6.10
C GLY A 95 -10.95 4.94 6.10
N PHE A 96 -12.25 4.89 6.41
CA PHE A 96 -13.12 6.07 6.39
C PHE A 96 -12.75 7.16 7.38
N ALA A 97 -12.45 6.81 8.64
CA ALA A 97 -11.99 7.78 9.64
C ALA A 97 -10.69 8.47 9.21
N ARG A 98 -9.77 7.72 8.57
CA ARG A 98 -8.54 8.28 7.99
C ARG A 98 -8.85 9.30 6.90
N ARG A 99 -9.73 8.95 5.94
CA ARG A 99 -10.15 9.85 4.86
C ARG A 99 -10.81 11.12 5.39
N LEU A 100 -11.70 10.98 6.38
CA LEU A 100 -12.33 12.12 7.05
C LEU A 100 -11.29 13.06 7.65
N ILE A 101 -10.40 12.54 8.50
CA ILE A 101 -9.43 13.38 9.22
C ILE A 101 -8.45 14.04 8.23
N LEU A 102 -7.95 13.33 7.22
CA LEU A 102 -7.02 13.92 6.25
C LEU A 102 -7.66 15.07 5.46
N GLU A 103 -8.92 14.92 5.06
CA GLU A 103 -9.63 16.00 4.37
C GLU A 103 -9.93 17.18 5.30
N VAL A 104 -10.29 16.91 6.55
CA VAL A 104 -10.47 17.95 7.57
C VAL A 104 -9.16 18.69 7.85
N LEU A 105 -8.03 17.98 7.95
CA LEU A 105 -6.71 18.59 8.10
C LEU A 105 -6.36 19.46 6.89
N ARG A 106 -6.69 19.05 5.66
CA ARG A 106 -6.53 19.87 4.45
C ARG A 106 -7.34 21.17 4.53
N ILE A 107 -8.61 21.06 4.91
CA ILE A 107 -9.51 22.22 5.08
C ILE A 107 -8.99 23.18 6.15
N VAL A 108 -8.56 22.63 7.30
CA VAL A 108 -8.02 23.42 8.40
C VAL A 108 -6.75 24.13 8.00
N ASP A 109 -5.85 23.45 7.32
CA ASP A 109 -4.62 24.02 6.80
C ASP A 109 -4.94 25.17 5.81
N GLU A 110 -5.95 25.05 4.95
CA GLU A 110 -6.33 26.14 4.05
C GLU A 110 -6.98 27.34 4.76
N GLN A 111 -7.90 27.09 5.69
CA GLN A 111 -8.70 28.15 6.31
C GLN A 111 -8.02 28.81 7.53
N TYR A 112 -7.17 28.06 8.25
CA TYR A 112 -6.57 28.48 9.51
C TYR A 112 -5.05 28.24 9.54
N PRO A 113 -4.28 28.87 8.63
CA PRO A 113 -2.87 28.56 8.41
C PRO A 113 -1.92 28.94 9.57
N LYS A 114 -2.43 29.63 10.60
CA LYS A 114 -1.65 30.09 11.76
C LYS A 114 -1.87 29.26 13.02
N GLU A 115 -2.81 28.32 13.01
CA GLU A 115 -3.21 27.59 14.20
C GLU A 115 -2.67 26.17 14.16
N VAL A 116 -2.35 25.59 15.33
CA VAL A 116 -1.85 24.21 15.43
C VAL A 116 -3.01 23.27 15.71
N VAL A 117 -3.12 22.19 14.94
CA VAL A 117 -4.16 21.18 15.17
C VAL A 117 -3.75 20.27 16.31
N VAL A 118 -4.66 20.04 17.25
CA VAL A 118 -4.42 19.26 18.46
C VAL A 118 -5.62 18.37 18.78
N ALA A 119 -5.45 17.34 19.60
CA ALA A 119 -6.55 16.51 20.09
C ALA A 119 -6.20 15.88 21.43
N HIS A 120 -7.24 15.43 22.16
CA HIS A 120 -7.08 14.44 23.20
C HIS A 120 -7.41 13.08 22.60
N SER A 121 -6.44 12.18 22.52
CA SER A 121 -6.66 10.82 22.03
C SER A 121 -6.77 9.87 23.21
N GLN A 122 -7.81 9.03 23.22
CA GLN A 122 -7.81 7.85 24.08
C GLN A 122 -6.59 7.00 23.76
N THR A 123 -5.94 6.43 24.78
CA THR A 123 -4.70 5.65 24.59
C THR A 123 -4.92 4.43 23.70
N THR A 124 -6.13 3.87 23.71
CA THR A 124 -6.57 2.74 22.86
C THR A 124 -6.52 3.03 21.36
N VAL A 125 -6.68 4.29 20.96
CA VAL A 125 -6.66 4.73 19.55
C VAL A 125 -5.45 5.62 19.22
N LEU A 126 -4.49 5.78 20.13
CA LEU A 126 -3.32 6.62 19.91
C LEU A 126 -2.54 6.22 18.65
N LYS A 127 -2.32 4.92 18.44
CA LYS A 127 -1.65 4.38 17.23
C LYS A 127 -2.37 4.73 15.92
N PHE A 128 -3.68 4.94 15.95
CA PHE A 128 -4.42 5.40 14.78
C PHE A 128 -4.03 6.84 14.42
N TYR A 129 -3.96 7.74 15.39
CA TYR A 129 -3.52 9.12 15.18
C TYR A 129 -2.04 9.24 14.83
N GLU A 130 -1.18 8.42 15.42
CA GLU A 130 0.25 8.36 15.08
C GLU A 130 0.46 8.01 13.60
N ARG A 131 -0.30 7.03 13.07
CA ARG A 131 -0.30 6.70 11.63
C ARG A 131 -0.79 7.83 10.73
N LEU A 132 -1.57 8.76 11.26
CA LEU A 132 -2.01 9.97 10.53
C LEU A 132 -0.98 11.10 10.59
N GLY A 133 0.01 11.03 11.48
CA GLY A 133 1.04 12.07 11.66
C GLY A 133 0.96 12.88 12.93
N PHE A 134 0.02 12.58 13.82
CA PHE A 134 0.00 13.22 15.12
C PHE A 134 1.12 12.70 16.02
N VAL A 135 1.57 13.54 16.94
CA VAL A 135 2.60 13.20 17.92
C VAL A 135 2.05 13.43 19.32
N ALA A 136 2.31 12.49 20.23
CA ALA A 136 2.01 12.67 21.65
C ALA A 136 2.86 13.77 22.26
N VAL A 137 2.19 14.73 22.92
CA VAL A 137 2.81 15.92 23.53
C VAL A 137 2.56 16.01 25.04
N SER A 138 1.91 15.00 25.64
CA SER A 138 1.72 14.89 27.09
C SER A 138 2.03 13.49 27.62
N CYS A 139 2.13 13.34 28.94
CA CYS A 139 1.94 12.06 29.62
C CYS A 139 0.48 11.59 29.52
N GLU A 140 0.23 10.37 29.98
CA GLU A 140 -1.14 9.86 30.12
C GLU A 140 -1.88 10.58 31.25
N PHE A 141 -3.14 10.90 31.02
CA PHE A 141 -4.03 11.53 32.00
C PHE A 141 -5.45 10.97 31.88
N LEU A 142 -6.24 11.08 32.94
CA LEU A 142 -7.66 10.72 32.91
C LEU A 142 -8.48 11.94 32.50
N ASP A 143 -9.44 11.77 31.59
CA ASP A 143 -10.38 12.85 31.30
C ASP A 143 -11.51 12.95 32.35
N GLU A 144 -12.48 13.82 32.10
CA GLU A 144 -13.62 14.09 32.99
C GLU A 144 -14.50 12.85 33.25
N VAL A 145 -14.46 11.85 32.37
CA VAL A 145 -15.20 10.58 32.48
C VAL A 145 -14.30 9.39 32.87
N ASN A 146 -13.10 9.67 33.38
CA ASN A 146 -12.10 8.67 33.82
C ASN A 146 -11.60 7.74 32.71
N ILE A 147 -11.49 8.22 31.47
CA ILE A 147 -10.88 7.51 30.35
C ILE A 147 -9.44 7.99 30.17
N LEU A 148 -8.53 7.05 29.97
CA LEU A 148 -7.11 7.34 29.80
C LEU A 148 -6.83 7.96 28.41
N HIS A 149 -6.21 9.13 28.41
CA HIS A 149 -5.92 9.95 27.25
C HIS A 149 -4.47 10.41 27.19
N ARG A 150 -4.04 10.82 26.00
CA ARG A 150 -2.86 11.69 25.78
C ARG A 150 -3.24 12.85 24.87
N SER A 151 -2.66 14.01 25.15
CA SER A 151 -2.70 15.15 24.25
C SER A 151 -1.76 14.88 23.09
N ILE A 152 -2.25 15.12 21.88
CA ILE A 152 -1.53 14.93 20.63
C ILE A 152 -1.60 16.21 19.80
N ALA A 153 -0.54 16.49 19.03
CA ALA A 153 -0.48 17.62 18.12
C ALA A 153 -0.14 17.15 16.70
N PHE A 154 -0.76 17.78 15.71
CA PHE A 154 -0.40 17.59 14.31
C PHE A 154 0.69 18.61 13.93
N PRO A 155 1.83 18.16 13.42
CA PRO A 155 2.92 19.06 13.04
C PRO A 155 2.51 20.01 11.91
N PRO A 156 2.72 21.33 12.07
CA PRO A 156 2.40 22.31 11.04
C PRO A 156 3.40 22.24 9.87
N ARG A 157 2.99 22.75 8.70
CA ARG A 157 3.90 22.89 7.55
C ARG A 157 5.06 23.82 7.89
N ARG A 158 6.29 23.43 7.53
CA ARG A 158 7.51 24.21 7.82
C ARG A 158 7.43 25.67 7.37
N GLU A 159 6.90 25.90 6.18
CA GLU A 159 6.73 27.25 5.59
C GLU A 159 5.88 28.19 6.46
N ARG A 160 5.03 27.63 7.33
CA ARG A 160 4.07 28.34 8.17
C ARG A 160 4.49 28.45 9.63
N VAL A 161 5.56 27.76 10.04
CA VAL A 161 6.03 27.75 11.43
C VAL A 161 6.21 29.17 11.97
N ARG A 162 6.88 30.03 11.21
CA ARG A 162 7.14 31.44 11.59
C ARG A 162 5.88 32.30 11.69
N THR A 163 4.76 31.85 11.14
CA THR A 163 3.49 32.59 11.15
C THR A 163 2.49 32.06 12.17
N LEU A 164 2.85 31.05 12.96
CA LEU A 164 1.95 30.44 13.93
C LEU A 164 1.62 31.39 15.07
N SER A 165 0.34 31.43 15.45
CA SER A 165 -0.19 32.21 16.58
C SER A 165 0.43 31.75 17.91
N LEU A 166 0.80 30.47 18.02
CA LEU A 166 1.47 29.88 19.19
C LEU A 166 2.83 30.52 19.53
N LEU A 167 3.53 31.08 18.53
CA LEU A 167 4.83 31.72 18.70
C LEU A 167 4.73 33.21 19.02
N SER A 168 3.66 33.87 18.60
CA SER A 168 3.47 35.32 18.77
C SER A 168 2.72 35.71 20.04
N SER A 169 1.98 34.77 20.65
CA SER A 169 1.21 35.01 21.87
C SER A 169 1.18 33.77 22.76
N ALA A 170 1.21 33.97 24.09
CA ALA A 170 0.92 32.88 25.01
C ALA A 170 -0.57 32.49 24.88
N PRO A 171 -0.93 31.20 25.01
CA PRO A 171 -2.33 30.80 25.08
C PRO A 171 -3.05 31.61 26.16
N SER A 172 -4.23 32.15 25.85
CA SER A 172 -5.02 32.94 26.80
C SER A 172 -5.66 32.08 27.90
N LYS A 173 -5.77 30.77 27.66
CA LYS A 173 -6.26 29.76 28.59
C LYS A 173 -5.07 29.10 29.31
N HIS A 174 -5.24 28.87 30.60
CA HIS A 174 -4.34 28.06 31.43
C HIS A 174 -5.13 26.91 32.02
N SER A 175 -4.57 25.70 31.95
CA SER A 175 -5.13 24.52 32.60
C SER A 175 -4.22 24.08 33.74
N GLU A 176 -4.82 23.86 34.92
CA GLU A 176 -4.13 23.21 36.05
C GLU A 176 -4.13 21.68 35.91
N PHE A 177 -4.83 21.16 34.89
CA PHE A 177 -4.96 19.73 34.67
C PHE A 177 -3.76 19.19 33.89
N VAL A 178 -2.96 18.35 34.56
CA VAL A 178 -1.73 17.78 33.99
C VAL A 178 -2.04 16.99 32.72
N GLY A 179 -1.35 17.35 31.65
CA GLY A 179 -1.47 16.72 30.34
C GLY A 179 -2.52 17.33 29.41
N ASP A 180 -3.34 18.29 29.87
CA ASP A 180 -4.26 19.05 29.01
C ASP A 180 -3.50 19.92 27.99
N LEU A 181 -4.15 20.31 26.89
CA LEU A 181 -3.55 21.11 25.83
C LEU A 181 -3.05 22.50 26.27
N TYR A 182 -3.61 23.03 27.36
CA TYR A 182 -3.22 24.32 27.93
C TYR A 182 -2.39 24.18 29.22
N ASP A 183 -1.94 22.95 29.55
CA ASP A 183 -0.88 22.71 30.54
C ASP A 183 0.43 23.33 30.02
N GLU A 184 1.14 24.02 30.91
CA GLU A 184 2.41 24.69 30.61
C GLU A 184 3.45 23.73 30.00
N GLU A 185 3.55 22.49 30.48
CA GLU A 185 4.52 21.50 29.97
C GLU A 185 4.12 20.99 28.58
N VAL A 186 2.82 20.82 28.33
CA VAL A 186 2.30 20.42 27.02
C VAL A 186 2.51 21.55 26.00
N VAL A 187 2.18 22.79 26.36
CA VAL A 187 2.43 23.98 25.53
C VAL A 187 3.92 24.11 25.21
N ARG A 188 4.80 23.89 26.19
CA ARG A 188 6.26 23.88 26.00
C ARG A 188 6.69 22.78 25.04
N THR A 189 6.10 21.59 25.14
CA THR A 189 6.38 20.46 24.24
C THR A 189 5.94 20.75 22.81
N ILE A 190 4.75 21.34 22.61
CA ILE A 190 4.27 21.75 21.29
C ILE A 190 5.16 22.87 20.71
N ARG A 191 5.61 23.84 21.51
CA ARG A 191 6.55 24.86 21.03
C ARG A 191 7.88 24.26 20.59
N ARG A 192 8.46 23.37 21.40
CA ARG A 192 9.69 22.65 21.02
C ARG A 192 9.50 21.86 19.73
N MET A 193 8.36 21.18 19.58
CA MET A 193 8.00 20.49 18.33
C MET A 193 8.06 21.45 17.12
N VAL A 194 7.49 22.65 17.26
CA VAL A 194 7.46 23.69 16.22
C VAL A 194 8.86 24.25 15.92
N GLU A 195 9.65 24.58 16.94
CA GLU A 195 11.04 25.04 16.82
C GLU A 195 11.93 23.98 16.15
N ASP A 196 11.72 22.72 16.50
CA ASP A 196 12.46 21.62 15.93
C ASP A 196 12.09 21.40 14.43
N ILE A 197 10.85 21.67 14.00
CA ILE A 197 10.45 21.64 12.57
C ILE A 197 11.15 22.76 11.78
N GLU A 198 11.28 23.95 12.37
CA GLU A 198 11.99 25.06 11.73
C GLU A 198 13.46 24.72 11.50
N SER A 199 14.11 24.18 12.53
CA SER A 199 15.51 23.77 12.54
C SER A 199 15.79 22.43 11.84
N LEU A 200 14.77 21.77 11.29
CA LEU A 200 14.85 20.43 10.69
C LEU A 200 15.29 19.33 11.66
N SER A 201 15.30 19.59 12.96
CA SER A 201 15.64 18.59 13.97
C SER A 201 14.45 17.66 14.28
N PHE A 202 13.21 18.04 13.96
CA PHE A 202 11.99 17.23 14.14
C PHE A 202 11.12 17.24 12.89
N LEU A 203 10.92 16.06 12.30
CA LEU A 203 9.85 15.79 11.34
C LEU A 203 9.28 14.40 11.65
N PRO A 204 8.03 14.29 12.10
CA PRO A 204 7.33 13.01 12.10
C PRO A 204 7.19 12.56 10.65
N LEU A 205 7.50 11.30 10.40
CA LEU A 205 7.45 10.68 9.08
C LEU A 205 6.22 11.05 8.23
N PRO A 206 4.99 11.07 8.78
CA PRO A 206 3.81 11.46 8.00
C PRO A 206 3.79 12.96 7.64
N SER A 207 4.44 13.82 8.44
CA SER A 207 4.62 15.23 8.10
C SER A 207 5.55 15.39 6.91
N LEU A 208 6.61 14.58 6.82
CA LEU A 208 7.54 14.51 5.68
C LEU A 208 6.83 14.13 4.37
N VAL A 209 5.81 13.28 4.45
CA VAL A 209 4.95 12.88 3.32
C VAL A 209 3.90 13.96 3.00
N SER A 210 3.44 14.73 4.00
CA SER A 210 2.46 15.82 3.83
C SER A 210 3.05 17.17 3.37
N THR A 211 4.29 17.48 3.73
CA THR A 211 5.03 18.63 3.19
C THR A 211 5.55 18.24 1.82
N HIS A 212 4.95 18.84 0.80
CA HIS A 212 5.31 18.75 -0.60
C HIS A 212 6.84 18.57 -0.82
N VAL A 213 7.22 17.34 -1.16
CA VAL A 213 8.58 16.91 -1.53
C VAL A 213 9.10 17.67 -2.77
N SER A 214 8.27 18.49 -3.41
CA SER A 214 8.66 19.35 -4.53
C SER A 214 9.56 20.54 -4.14
N SER A 215 9.64 20.96 -2.87
CA SER A 215 10.49 22.10 -2.47
C SER A 215 11.81 21.74 -1.78
N VAL A 216 12.03 20.47 -1.41
CA VAL A 216 13.23 20.02 -0.70
C VAL A 216 14.10 19.17 -1.62
N PHE A 217 14.71 19.81 -2.61
CA PHE A 217 15.79 19.21 -3.39
C PHE A 217 17.14 19.88 -3.07
N VAL A 218 18.11 19.01 -2.76
CA VAL A 218 19.57 19.22 -2.79
C VAL A 218 20.13 20.21 -1.77
N THR A 219 20.37 19.77 -0.52
CA THR A 219 21.43 20.33 0.36
C THR A 219 21.88 19.29 1.40
N SER A 220 23.01 19.56 2.08
CA SER A 220 23.53 18.88 3.28
C SER A 220 22.47 18.66 4.38
N SER A 221 21.38 19.42 4.34
CA SER A 221 20.25 19.35 5.26
C SER A 221 19.45 18.04 5.17
N LEU A 222 19.33 17.42 3.98
CA LEU A 222 18.60 16.14 3.83
C LEU A 222 19.36 14.99 4.49
N HIS A 223 20.70 15.05 4.45
CA HIS A 223 21.59 14.09 5.09
C HIS A 223 21.43 14.11 6.63
N GLU A 224 21.49 15.31 7.20
CA GLU A 224 21.30 15.55 8.61
C GLU A 224 19.88 15.15 9.07
N LEU A 225 18.88 15.41 8.24
CA LEU A 225 17.49 15.00 8.44
C LEU A 225 17.34 13.47 8.52
N LEU A 226 17.93 12.74 7.57
CA LEU A 226 17.86 11.27 7.50
C LEU A 226 18.65 10.62 8.65
N CYS A 227 19.79 11.19 9.05
CA CYS A 227 20.58 10.75 10.20
C CYS A 227 19.87 10.97 11.54
N ASN A 228 19.29 12.15 11.76
CA ASN A 228 18.51 12.46 12.97
C ASN A 228 17.25 11.58 13.06
N PHE A 229 16.62 11.29 11.92
CA PHE A 229 15.50 10.37 11.82
C PHE A 229 15.85 8.94 12.22
N ALA A 230 16.97 8.39 11.73
CA ALA A 230 17.45 7.05 12.07
C ALA A 230 17.83 6.90 13.56
N LEU A 231 18.42 7.95 14.17
CA LEU A 231 18.81 7.94 15.59
C LEU A 231 17.59 8.02 16.53
N ARG A 232 16.52 8.73 16.14
CA ARG A 232 15.29 8.85 16.95
C ARG A 232 14.45 7.58 16.93
N THR A 233 14.34 6.91 15.78
CA THR A 233 13.60 5.63 15.66
C THR A 233 14.24 4.50 16.48
N GLN A 234 15.56 4.51 16.67
CA GLN A 234 16.24 3.58 17.60
C GLN A 234 15.86 3.82 19.07
N ARG A 235 15.60 5.07 19.48
CA ARG A 235 15.23 5.42 20.86
C ARG A 235 13.77 5.15 21.19
N VAL A 236 12.86 5.36 20.24
CA VAL A 236 11.41 5.23 20.47
C VAL A 236 10.96 3.77 20.60
N ASN A 237 11.64 2.84 19.92
CA ASN A 237 11.17 1.46 19.84
C ASN A 237 11.86 0.47 20.80
N GLY A 238 12.77 0.91 21.69
CA GLY A 238 13.45 0.02 22.65
C GLY A 238 14.29 -1.11 22.03
N TYR A 239 14.44 -1.18 20.70
CA TYR A 239 15.19 -2.22 19.98
C TYR A 239 16.71 -2.17 20.20
N ALA A 240 17.20 -1.26 21.04
CA ALA A 240 18.62 -1.04 21.28
C ALA A 240 19.24 -2.00 22.31
N GLU A 241 18.46 -2.72 23.13
CA GLU A 241 19.07 -3.40 24.27
C GLU A 241 19.64 -4.79 23.99
N ASN A 242 19.23 -5.49 22.92
CA ASN A 242 19.61 -6.90 22.78
C ASN A 242 20.39 -7.34 21.53
N TYR A 243 20.64 -6.49 20.52
CA TYR A 243 21.43 -6.96 19.37
C TYR A 243 22.40 -5.90 18.80
N ILE A 244 23.67 -6.13 19.15
CA ILE A 244 24.96 -5.64 18.63
C ILE A 244 25.56 -4.40 19.35
N PRO A 245 26.78 -4.52 19.93
CA PRO A 245 27.51 -3.39 20.51
C PRO A 245 28.24 -2.61 19.42
N PHE A 246 27.76 -1.42 19.07
CA PHE A 246 28.57 -0.42 18.37
C PHE A 246 28.38 0.94 19.01
N SER A 247 29.51 1.60 19.27
CA SER A 247 29.61 2.88 19.97
C SER A 247 28.69 3.95 19.35
N PRO A 248 28.13 4.86 20.17
CA PRO A 248 27.37 6.00 19.68
C PRO A 248 28.23 6.81 18.69
N PRO A 249 27.62 7.41 17.65
CA PRO A 249 28.35 8.32 16.78
C PRO A 249 28.90 9.48 17.61
N PRO A 250 30.12 9.97 17.29
CA PRO A 250 30.74 11.06 18.04
C PRO A 250 29.85 12.30 18.05
N ALA A 251 29.86 13.03 19.17
CA ALA A 251 29.01 14.18 19.48
C ALA A 251 29.17 15.39 18.52
N THR A 252 30.07 15.28 17.54
CA THR A 252 30.33 16.26 16.50
C THR A 252 30.53 15.51 15.19
N ILE A 253 29.53 15.52 14.32
CA ILE A 253 29.68 15.05 12.94
C ILE A 253 30.46 16.13 12.19
N ASP A 254 31.71 15.82 11.84
CA ASP A 254 32.52 16.68 10.99
C ASP A 254 31.98 16.61 9.54
N VAL A 255 31.22 17.64 9.16
CA VAL A 255 30.40 17.72 7.94
C VAL A 255 31.23 17.60 6.65
N GLN A 256 32.56 17.66 6.72
CA GLN A 256 33.42 17.63 5.53
C GLN A 256 33.99 16.25 5.17
N SER A 257 33.84 15.19 5.99
CA SER A 257 34.54 13.92 5.75
C SER A 257 33.72 12.61 5.66
N SER A 258 32.39 12.57 5.91
CA SER A 258 31.67 11.27 6.06
C SER A 258 30.44 10.96 5.20
N THR A 259 30.05 11.76 4.20
CA THR A 259 28.79 11.54 3.44
C THR A 259 28.63 10.13 2.85
N LYS A 260 29.70 9.51 2.33
CA LYS A 260 29.65 8.13 1.81
C LYS A 260 29.41 7.08 2.89
N SER A 261 30.03 7.23 4.07
CA SER A 261 29.88 6.30 5.19
C SER A 261 28.45 6.31 5.70
N ASP A 262 27.89 7.51 5.80
CA ASP A 262 26.56 7.74 6.33
C ASP A 262 25.46 7.27 5.37
N VAL A 263 25.62 7.46 4.05
CA VAL A 263 24.68 6.88 3.06
C VAL A 263 24.69 5.35 3.13
N GLN A 264 25.84 4.71 3.34
CA GLN A 264 25.87 3.25 3.53
C GLN A 264 25.19 2.82 4.83
N PHE A 265 25.38 3.58 5.92
CA PHE A 265 24.68 3.35 7.17
C PHE A 265 23.16 3.46 7.01
N LEU A 266 22.65 4.55 6.42
CA LEU A 266 21.22 4.75 6.20
C LEU A 266 20.61 3.68 5.31
N LYS A 267 21.35 3.22 4.28
CA LYS A 267 20.93 2.08 3.45
C LYS A 267 20.83 0.79 4.26
N ALA A 268 21.80 0.51 5.12
CA ALA A 268 21.80 -0.68 5.96
C ALA A 268 20.62 -0.65 6.95
N VAL A 269 20.34 0.50 7.55
CA VAL A 269 19.17 0.70 8.43
C VAL A 269 17.87 0.50 7.67
N ALA A 270 17.67 1.21 6.55
CA ALA A 270 16.46 1.09 5.74
C ALA A 270 16.23 -0.35 5.28
N PHE A 271 17.28 -1.01 4.78
CA PHE A 271 17.22 -2.41 4.37
C PHE A 271 16.84 -3.31 5.52
N LYS A 272 17.47 -3.17 6.69
CA LYS A 272 17.14 -3.98 7.88
C LYS A 272 15.67 -3.81 8.26
N MET A 273 15.19 -2.57 8.32
CA MET A 273 13.80 -2.27 8.71
C MET A 273 12.77 -2.81 7.72
N LEU A 274 13.06 -2.78 6.42
CA LEU A 274 12.21 -3.38 5.40
C LEU A 274 12.17 -4.91 5.43
N ASN A 275 13.16 -5.56 6.07
CA ASN A 275 13.27 -7.02 6.17
C ASN A 275 12.96 -7.52 7.60
N THR A 276 12.07 -6.83 8.32
CA THR A 276 11.67 -7.21 9.69
C THR A 276 10.45 -8.14 9.78
N GLY A 277 9.71 -8.32 8.70
CA GLY A 277 8.48 -9.12 8.68
C GLY A 277 7.82 -9.15 7.30
N HIS A 278 6.56 -9.57 7.24
CA HIS A 278 5.81 -9.63 5.98
C HIS A 278 5.60 -8.22 5.39
N TYR A 279 5.45 -8.10 4.06
CA TYR A 279 5.37 -6.81 3.37
C TYR A 279 4.32 -5.87 4.00
N SER A 280 3.15 -6.41 4.38
CA SER A 280 2.03 -5.68 4.97
C SER A 280 2.25 -5.24 6.43
N GLU A 281 3.21 -5.84 7.12
CA GLU A 281 3.52 -5.56 8.53
C GLU A 281 4.61 -4.49 8.68
N VAL A 282 5.43 -4.35 7.64
CA VAL A 282 6.48 -3.32 7.58
C VAL A 282 5.83 -1.94 7.48
N ASP A 283 6.18 -1.06 8.42
CA ASP A 283 5.69 0.32 8.42
C ASP A 283 5.99 1.01 7.08
N GLU A 284 4.93 1.49 6.45
CA GLU A 284 4.94 2.19 5.17
C GLU A 284 5.93 3.36 5.13
N ASN A 285 6.18 3.96 6.28
CA ASN A 285 7.16 5.00 6.45
C ASN A 285 8.60 4.59 6.09
N TRP A 286 9.00 3.36 6.42
CA TRP A 286 10.31 2.83 6.01
C TRP A 286 10.40 2.66 4.50
N ARG A 287 9.27 2.38 3.84
CA ARG A 287 9.19 2.28 2.38
C ARG A 287 9.36 3.65 1.72
N HIS A 288 8.72 4.69 2.26
CA HIS A 288 8.91 6.07 1.81
C HIS A 288 10.35 6.54 2.06
N PHE A 289 10.92 6.26 3.24
CA PHE A 289 12.31 6.57 3.56
C PHE A 289 13.28 5.91 2.58
N TYR A 290 13.08 4.62 2.30
CA TYR A 290 13.88 3.88 1.34
C TYR A 290 13.77 4.48 -0.08
N ALA A 291 12.56 4.81 -0.54
CA ALA A 291 12.36 5.45 -1.84
C ALA A 291 13.06 6.82 -1.92
N LEU A 292 12.93 7.65 -0.88
CA LEU A 292 13.58 8.96 -0.82
C LEU A 292 15.11 8.84 -0.86
N LEU A 293 15.69 7.93 -0.06
CA LEU A 293 17.13 7.68 -0.03
C LEU A 293 17.65 7.31 -1.43
N TYR A 294 16.96 6.40 -2.12
CA TYR A 294 17.36 5.97 -3.46
C TYR A 294 17.10 7.03 -4.54
N LEU A 295 16.08 7.87 -4.41
CA LEU A 295 15.85 9.03 -5.27
C LEU A 295 17.01 10.03 -5.16
N THR A 296 17.45 10.36 -3.94
CA THR A 296 18.59 11.26 -3.73
C THR A 296 19.86 10.71 -4.38
N MET A 297 20.17 9.43 -4.14
CA MET A 297 21.32 8.78 -4.76
C MET A 297 21.21 8.73 -6.29
N ALA A 298 20.01 8.55 -6.84
CA ALA A 298 19.78 8.53 -8.27
C ALA A 298 20.03 9.90 -8.91
N VAL A 299 19.54 10.98 -8.29
CA VAL A 299 19.73 12.35 -8.77
C VAL A 299 21.22 12.73 -8.77
N GLU A 300 21.97 12.36 -7.74
CA GLU A 300 23.44 12.55 -7.69
C GLU A 300 24.19 11.83 -8.82
N LYS A 301 23.62 10.74 -9.35
CA LYS A 301 24.24 9.95 -10.43
C LYS A 301 23.69 10.28 -11.80
N ARG A 302 22.66 11.11 -11.91
CA ARG A 302 21.94 11.34 -13.17
C ARG A 302 22.84 11.94 -14.26
N THR A 303 23.74 12.85 -13.91
CA THR A 303 24.65 13.51 -14.87
C THR A 303 25.83 12.63 -15.25
N ASP A 304 26.30 11.80 -14.33
CA ASP A 304 27.56 11.05 -14.48
C ASP A 304 27.35 9.64 -15.04
N ASP A 305 26.23 9.00 -14.66
CA ASP A 305 25.92 7.61 -14.98
C ASP A 305 24.40 7.39 -14.95
N THR A 306 23.75 7.71 -16.07
CA THR A 306 22.30 7.59 -16.23
C THR A 306 21.80 6.16 -16.00
N LYS A 307 22.58 5.14 -16.37
CA LYS A 307 22.22 3.71 -16.15
C LYS A 307 22.20 3.38 -14.67
N LYS A 308 23.18 3.85 -13.90
CA LYS A 308 23.21 3.68 -12.45
C LYS A 308 22.11 4.49 -11.77
N SER A 309 21.83 5.69 -12.25
CA SER A 309 20.70 6.52 -11.78
C SER A 309 19.37 5.76 -11.94
N LEU A 310 19.09 5.21 -13.13
CA LEU A 310 17.89 4.42 -13.39
C LEU A 310 17.79 3.19 -12.48
N ARG A 311 18.88 2.43 -12.32
CA ARG A 311 18.93 1.27 -11.40
C ARG A 311 18.65 1.64 -9.95
N LEU A 312 19.07 2.84 -9.50
CA LEU A 312 18.78 3.32 -8.15
C LEU A 312 17.30 3.66 -8.00
N LEU A 313 16.69 4.30 -8.99
CA LEU A 313 15.25 4.58 -9.00
C LEU A 313 14.43 3.28 -8.97
N ASP A 314 14.76 2.30 -9.82
CA ASP A 314 14.09 1.01 -9.81
C ASP A 314 14.25 0.30 -8.47
N LYS A 315 15.42 0.34 -7.82
CA LYS A 315 15.58 -0.20 -6.46
C LYS A 315 14.66 0.49 -5.46
N GLY A 316 14.56 1.82 -5.52
CA GLY A 316 13.64 2.61 -4.70
C GLY A 316 12.18 2.20 -4.91
N LEU A 317 11.77 1.94 -6.15
CA LEU A 317 10.43 1.47 -6.51
C LEU A 317 10.16 0.00 -6.11
N LEU A 318 11.16 -0.87 -6.21
CA LEU A 318 11.03 -2.31 -5.93
C LEU A 318 10.81 -2.60 -4.46
N MET A 319 11.49 -1.89 -3.56
CA MET A 319 11.43 -2.14 -2.12
C MET A 319 10.71 -1.02 -1.34
N GLY A 320 10.67 0.18 -1.90
CA GLY A 320 10.02 1.34 -1.30
C GLY A 320 8.59 1.56 -1.79
N ARG A 321 8.06 2.75 -1.51
CA ARG A 321 6.78 3.23 -2.05
C ARG A 321 7.05 4.54 -2.78
N ASP A 322 6.48 4.67 -3.98
CA ASP A 322 6.73 5.85 -4.81
C ASP A 322 6.25 7.14 -4.10
N LEU A 323 6.91 8.26 -4.40
CA LEU A 323 6.67 9.56 -3.78
C LEU A 323 5.76 10.39 -4.67
N GLY A 324 4.51 9.96 -4.85
CA GLY A 324 3.57 10.64 -5.73
C GLY A 324 3.99 10.62 -7.20
N ARG A 325 4.40 9.44 -7.69
CA ARG A 325 4.93 9.17 -9.05
C ARG A 325 6.33 9.69 -9.36
N THR A 326 6.98 10.39 -8.42
CA THR A 326 8.28 11.03 -8.66
C THR A 326 9.36 10.06 -9.15
N LEU A 327 9.51 8.89 -8.51
CA LEU A 327 10.55 7.93 -8.92
C LEU A 327 10.18 7.29 -10.26
N ALA A 328 8.91 6.88 -10.43
CA ALA A 328 8.46 6.22 -11.64
C ALA A 328 8.57 7.12 -12.88
N ASP A 329 8.13 8.37 -12.79
CA ASP A 329 8.16 9.33 -13.90
C ASP A 329 9.61 9.68 -14.28
N LEU A 330 10.51 9.84 -13.30
CA LEU A 330 11.94 10.06 -13.57
C LEU A 330 12.58 8.81 -14.19
N ALA A 331 12.29 7.62 -13.67
CA ALA A 331 12.80 6.36 -14.22
C ALA A 331 12.34 6.17 -15.67
N GLU A 332 11.09 6.51 -15.97
CA GLU A 332 10.54 6.45 -17.32
C GLU A 332 11.20 7.47 -18.26
N SER A 333 11.41 8.72 -17.82
CA SER A 333 12.15 9.72 -18.59
C SER A 333 13.55 9.23 -18.93
N LEU A 334 14.30 8.70 -17.96
CA LEU A 334 15.65 8.18 -18.20
C LEU A 334 15.64 6.95 -19.10
N SER A 335 14.67 6.06 -18.95
CA SER A 335 14.56 4.85 -19.77
C SER A 335 14.27 5.19 -21.24
N ARG A 336 13.50 6.24 -21.54
CA ARG A 336 13.20 6.67 -22.92
C ARG A 336 14.40 7.23 -23.66
N GLU A 337 15.36 7.82 -22.95
CA GLU A 337 16.61 8.32 -23.52
C GLU A 337 17.60 7.19 -23.83
N MET A 338 17.33 5.97 -23.36
CA MET A 338 18.21 4.82 -23.53
C MET A 338 17.73 3.91 -24.66
N SER A 339 18.67 3.45 -25.48
CA SER A 339 18.41 2.40 -26.48
C SER A 339 18.79 1.03 -25.92
N SER A 340 17.93 0.05 -26.15
CA SER A 340 18.27 -1.36 -25.97
C SER A 340 18.88 -1.95 -27.23
N LYS A 341 19.65 -3.03 -27.10
CA LYS A 341 20.17 -3.76 -28.26
C LYS A 341 19.03 -4.45 -29.01
N GLY A 342 19.10 -4.43 -30.35
CA GLY A 342 18.22 -5.27 -31.16
C GLY A 342 18.55 -6.75 -30.96
N MET A 343 17.53 -7.59 -30.75
CA MET A 343 17.67 -9.03 -30.61
C MET A 343 16.67 -9.75 -31.52
N ASP A 344 17.05 -10.95 -31.98
CA ASP A 344 16.21 -11.79 -32.83
C ASP A 344 15.42 -12.80 -31.97
N PHE A 345 14.10 -12.67 -31.99
CA PHE A 345 13.16 -13.53 -31.26
C PHE A 345 12.47 -14.56 -32.16
N THR A 346 12.90 -14.74 -33.42
CA THR A 346 12.25 -15.67 -34.37
C THR A 346 12.36 -17.15 -34.00
N ARG A 347 13.33 -17.51 -33.15
CA ARG A 347 13.64 -18.91 -32.78
C ARG A 347 13.37 -19.23 -31.30
N MET A 348 12.35 -18.62 -30.70
CA MET A 348 12.02 -18.95 -29.31
C MET A 348 11.44 -20.36 -29.18
N PRO A 349 11.84 -21.13 -28.16
CA PRO A 349 11.35 -22.49 -27.96
C PRO A 349 9.85 -22.47 -27.60
N LEU A 350 9.14 -23.47 -28.11
CA LEU A 350 7.81 -23.85 -27.64
C LEU A 350 7.96 -25.01 -26.65
N SER A 351 7.01 -25.11 -25.72
CA SER A 351 7.00 -26.21 -24.76
C SER A 351 6.74 -27.52 -25.48
N SER A 352 7.47 -28.57 -25.10
CA SER A 352 7.24 -29.94 -25.53
C SER A 352 6.42 -30.73 -24.50
N MET A 353 5.59 -30.07 -23.69
CA MET A 353 4.83 -30.71 -22.60
C MET A 353 4.10 -31.97 -23.09
N ASP A 354 4.52 -33.13 -22.58
CA ASP A 354 3.88 -34.41 -22.85
C ASP A 354 2.69 -34.59 -21.92
N ARG A 355 1.49 -34.62 -22.51
CA ARG A 355 0.23 -34.76 -21.77
C ARG A 355 -0.18 -36.21 -21.57
N THR A 356 0.50 -37.17 -22.19
CA THR A 356 0.11 -38.59 -22.13
C THR A 356 0.25 -39.17 -20.72
N HIS A 357 1.12 -38.58 -19.89
CA HIS A 357 1.35 -38.97 -18.51
C HIS A 357 0.46 -38.25 -17.49
N LEU A 358 -0.33 -37.25 -17.92
CA LEU A 358 -1.21 -36.52 -17.03
C LEU A 358 -2.35 -37.42 -16.55
N THR A 359 -2.66 -37.34 -15.26
CA THR A 359 -3.86 -37.95 -14.71
C THR A 359 -5.12 -37.43 -15.39
N PRO A 360 -6.16 -38.28 -15.60
CA PRO A 360 -7.41 -37.87 -16.24
C PRO A 360 -8.02 -36.65 -15.56
N SER A 361 -8.51 -35.72 -16.36
CA SER A 361 -9.06 -34.45 -15.89
C SER A 361 -10.40 -34.15 -16.54
N LEU A 362 -11.18 -33.34 -15.83
CA LEU A 362 -12.39 -32.73 -16.35
C LEU A 362 -12.05 -31.41 -17.07
N PRO A 363 -12.78 -31.03 -18.12
CA PRO A 363 -12.60 -29.72 -18.71
C PRO A 363 -13.13 -28.62 -17.79
N VAL A 364 -12.39 -27.52 -17.66
CA VAL A 364 -12.95 -26.27 -17.11
C VAL A 364 -14.09 -25.80 -18.02
N LYS A 365 -15.16 -25.27 -17.43
CA LYS A 365 -16.25 -24.69 -18.20
C LYS A 365 -15.75 -23.48 -18.98
N VAL A 366 -16.10 -23.41 -20.26
CA VAL A 366 -15.70 -22.33 -21.14
C VAL A 366 -16.91 -21.56 -21.62
N VAL A 367 -16.82 -20.23 -21.60
CA VAL A 367 -17.82 -19.32 -22.17
C VAL A 367 -17.17 -18.30 -23.08
N ASP A 368 -17.92 -17.87 -24.08
CA ASP A 368 -17.52 -16.79 -24.98
C ASP A 368 -17.94 -15.41 -24.42
N HIS A 369 -17.64 -14.34 -25.16
CA HIS A 369 -17.62 -12.95 -24.70
C HIS A 369 -18.78 -12.54 -23.76
N PRO A 370 -18.49 -11.85 -22.64
CA PRO A 370 -19.38 -11.74 -21.48
C PRO A 370 -20.58 -10.78 -21.59
N ALA A 371 -20.72 -10.03 -22.67
CA ALA A 371 -21.70 -8.92 -22.77
C ALA A 371 -23.17 -9.36 -22.55
N ASP A 372 -23.51 -10.62 -22.80
CA ASP A 372 -24.87 -11.16 -22.66
C ASP A 372 -25.06 -12.09 -21.44
N ASN A 373 -24.01 -12.35 -20.64
CA ASN A 373 -23.99 -13.44 -19.65
C ASN A 373 -23.74 -13.01 -18.19
N ALA A 374 -23.95 -11.73 -17.84
CA ALA A 374 -23.62 -11.20 -16.51
C ALA A 374 -24.21 -12.01 -15.34
N MET A 375 -25.47 -12.48 -15.45
CA MET A 375 -26.11 -13.30 -14.41
C MET A 375 -25.48 -14.69 -14.30
N PHE A 376 -25.20 -15.33 -15.44
CA PHE A 376 -24.52 -16.63 -15.48
C PHE A 376 -23.11 -16.56 -14.88
N LEU A 377 -22.41 -15.45 -15.12
CA LEU A 377 -21.06 -15.21 -14.62
C LEU A 377 -21.07 -14.91 -13.12
N ALA A 378 -22.04 -14.12 -12.65
CA ALA A 378 -22.29 -13.92 -11.23
C ALA A 378 -22.61 -15.24 -10.51
N ASP A 379 -23.40 -16.14 -11.12
CA ASP A 379 -23.67 -17.45 -10.52
C ASP A 379 -22.38 -18.26 -10.31
N HIS A 380 -21.44 -18.25 -11.27
CA HIS A 380 -20.17 -18.98 -11.12
C HIS A 380 -19.25 -18.35 -10.06
N LEU A 381 -19.22 -17.01 -10.00
CA LEU A 381 -18.56 -16.28 -8.94
C LEU A 381 -19.16 -16.62 -7.58
N LEU A 382 -20.48 -16.77 -7.45
CA LEU A 382 -21.19 -17.09 -6.19
C LEU A 382 -21.04 -18.56 -5.75
N VAL A 383 -20.81 -19.49 -6.69
CA VAL A 383 -20.61 -20.92 -6.35
C VAL A 383 -19.14 -21.35 -6.31
N SER A 384 -18.19 -20.41 -6.43
CA SER A 384 -16.73 -20.67 -6.36
C SER A 384 -16.28 -21.78 -7.33
N ARG A 385 -16.68 -21.68 -8.61
CA ARG A 385 -16.27 -22.66 -9.63
C ARG A 385 -15.36 -22.02 -10.69
N PRO A 386 -14.26 -22.69 -11.08
CA PRO A 386 -13.40 -22.18 -12.13
C PRO A 386 -14.14 -22.01 -13.46
N LEU A 387 -13.77 -20.97 -14.20
CA LEU A 387 -14.42 -20.60 -15.44
C LEU A 387 -13.43 -19.93 -16.39
N LEU A 388 -13.34 -20.39 -17.63
CA LEU A 388 -12.61 -19.70 -18.69
C LEU A 388 -13.57 -18.80 -19.49
N VAL A 389 -13.25 -17.51 -19.57
CA VAL A 389 -13.97 -16.52 -20.39
C VAL A 389 -13.12 -16.17 -21.61
N ARG A 390 -13.50 -16.69 -22.77
CA ARG A 390 -12.76 -16.48 -24.01
C ARG A 390 -12.84 -15.03 -24.46
N GLY A 391 -11.70 -14.48 -24.86
CA GLY A 391 -11.61 -13.11 -25.36
C GLY A 391 -11.97 -12.02 -24.34
N CYS A 392 -12.04 -12.34 -23.04
CA CYS A 392 -12.40 -11.39 -21.98
C CYS A 392 -11.54 -10.12 -21.95
N VAL A 393 -10.26 -10.24 -22.29
CA VAL A 393 -9.28 -9.13 -22.29
C VAL A 393 -8.74 -8.83 -23.68
N ARG A 394 -9.36 -9.37 -24.73
CA ARG A 394 -8.91 -9.22 -26.13
C ARG A 394 -8.82 -7.75 -26.56
N GLU A 395 -9.66 -6.89 -25.99
CA GLU A 395 -9.69 -5.46 -26.28
C GLU A 395 -8.61 -4.64 -25.56
N TRP A 396 -7.83 -5.24 -24.66
CA TRP A 396 -6.69 -4.53 -24.07
C TRP A 396 -5.67 -4.18 -25.15
N ALA A 397 -5.17 -2.94 -25.12
CA ALA A 397 -4.10 -2.53 -26.03
C ALA A 397 -2.86 -3.41 -25.83
N ALA A 398 -2.64 -3.89 -24.60
CA ALA A 398 -1.61 -4.86 -24.26
C ALA A 398 -1.63 -6.10 -25.17
N CYS A 399 -2.80 -6.66 -25.49
CA CYS A 399 -2.92 -7.86 -26.34
C CYS A 399 -2.45 -7.66 -27.79
N SER A 400 -2.32 -6.40 -28.24
CA SER A 400 -1.79 -6.07 -29.58
C SER A 400 -0.39 -5.46 -29.55
N LYS A 401 0.00 -4.81 -28.45
CA LYS A 401 1.29 -4.14 -28.31
C LYS A 401 2.36 -5.02 -27.66
N TRP A 402 2.00 -5.71 -26.58
CA TRP A 402 2.98 -6.32 -25.69
C TRP A 402 3.56 -7.59 -26.31
N SER A 403 4.88 -7.56 -26.45
CA SER A 403 5.70 -8.68 -26.90
C SER A 403 7.08 -8.55 -26.25
N LEU A 404 7.86 -9.64 -26.20
CA LEU A 404 9.24 -9.56 -25.71
C LEU A 404 10.09 -8.52 -26.48
N PRO A 405 10.03 -8.43 -27.84
CA PRO A 405 10.68 -7.35 -28.57
C PRO A 405 10.19 -5.95 -28.15
N TRP A 406 8.89 -5.77 -27.95
CA TRP A 406 8.32 -4.49 -27.54
C TRP A 406 8.81 -4.06 -26.15
N PHE A 407 8.82 -4.99 -25.18
CA PHE A 407 9.35 -4.74 -23.84
C PHE A 407 10.83 -4.43 -23.86
N LEU A 408 11.62 -5.16 -24.66
CA LEU A 408 13.04 -4.88 -24.85
C LEU A 408 13.24 -3.45 -25.39
N GLN A 409 12.47 -3.06 -26.41
CA GLN A 409 12.58 -1.76 -27.05
C GLN A 409 12.20 -0.60 -26.12
N HIS A 410 11.11 -0.73 -25.37
CA HIS A 410 10.54 0.40 -24.60
C HIS A 410 10.96 0.42 -23.13
N HIS A 411 11.28 -0.75 -22.56
CA HIS A 411 11.53 -0.92 -21.12
C HIS A 411 12.77 -1.77 -20.83
N GLY A 412 13.62 -2.06 -21.82
CA GLY A 412 14.76 -2.97 -21.67
C GLY A 412 15.73 -2.60 -20.54
N GLN A 413 15.91 -1.32 -20.22
CA GLN A 413 16.81 -0.89 -19.15
C GLN A 413 16.20 -0.90 -17.74
N ARG A 414 14.89 -1.19 -17.63
CA ARG A 414 14.19 -1.30 -16.34
C ARG A 414 14.59 -2.58 -15.63
N THR A 415 14.79 -2.50 -14.31
CA THR A 415 15.21 -3.62 -13.46
C THR A 415 14.00 -4.29 -12.81
N ALA A 416 13.92 -5.62 -12.90
CA ALA A 416 12.88 -6.43 -12.29
C ALA A 416 13.47 -7.65 -11.55
N PRO A 417 12.76 -8.19 -10.54
CA PRO A 417 13.10 -9.48 -9.96
C PRO A 417 12.76 -10.60 -10.94
N VAL A 418 13.72 -11.51 -11.14
CA VAL A 418 13.57 -12.68 -12.01
C VAL A 418 13.94 -13.91 -11.21
N GLU A 419 13.04 -14.87 -11.21
CA GLU A 419 13.26 -16.22 -10.71
C GLU A 419 14.06 -17.03 -11.72
N ILE A 420 15.02 -17.79 -11.21
CA ILE A 420 15.93 -18.63 -11.99
C ILE A 420 15.92 -20.03 -11.39
N GLY A 421 15.46 -21.01 -12.15
CA GLY A 421 15.30 -22.39 -11.71
C GLY A 421 13.92 -22.94 -12.05
N SER A 422 13.73 -24.24 -11.97
CA SER A 422 12.51 -24.94 -12.41
C SER A 422 11.26 -24.51 -11.63
N LYS A 423 11.35 -24.53 -10.30
CA LYS A 423 10.25 -24.21 -9.38
C LYS A 423 10.82 -23.57 -8.11
N TYR A 424 10.08 -22.65 -7.46
CA TYR A 424 10.51 -22.01 -6.21
C TYR A 424 10.62 -22.95 -5.01
N THR A 425 10.16 -24.20 -5.18
CA THR A 425 10.29 -25.29 -4.22
C THR A 425 11.64 -26.02 -4.32
N ASP A 426 12.44 -25.76 -5.34
CA ASP A 426 13.66 -26.51 -5.62
C ASP A 426 14.91 -25.85 -5.01
N ASP A 427 15.86 -26.64 -4.51
CA ASP A 427 17.11 -26.15 -3.87
C ASP A 427 17.99 -25.29 -4.80
N ASN A 428 17.85 -25.45 -6.12
CA ASN A 428 18.59 -24.72 -7.13
C ASN A 428 17.91 -23.41 -7.58
N TRP A 429 16.76 -23.08 -7.00
CA TRP A 429 16.03 -21.86 -7.30
C TRP A 429 16.70 -20.64 -6.66
N SER A 430 16.73 -19.54 -7.39
CA SER A 430 17.19 -18.25 -6.87
C SER A 430 16.43 -17.11 -7.51
N GLN A 431 16.32 -15.98 -6.80
CA GLN A 431 15.81 -14.74 -7.35
C GLN A 431 16.95 -13.74 -7.55
N GLN A 432 17.00 -13.10 -8.71
CA GLN A 432 18.00 -12.10 -9.04
C GLN A 432 17.35 -10.84 -9.63
N LEU A 433 17.91 -9.68 -9.29
CA LEU A 433 17.56 -8.44 -9.96
C LEU A 433 18.35 -8.33 -11.28
N MET A 434 17.63 -8.21 -12.39
CA MET A 434 18.22 -7.97 -13.70
C MET A 434 17.37 -7.02 -14.53
N THR A 435 17.97 -6.44 -15.57
CA THR A 435 17.21 -5.62 -16.51
C THR A 435 16.37 -6.49 -17.43
N ILE A 436 15.27 -5.95 -17.97
CA ILE A 436 14.46 -6.64 -18.99
C ILE A 436 15.32 -7.00 -20.22
N GLU A 437 16.28 -6.15 -20.58
CA GLU A 437 17.26 -6.44 -21.63
C GLU A 437 18.08 -7.68 -21.28
N LYS A 438 18.63 -7.76 -20.07
CA LYS A 438 19.41 -8.92 -19.63
C LYS A 438 18.55 -10.18 -19.56
N PHE A 439 17.30 -10.06 -19.09
CA PHE A 439 16.32 -11.16 -19.13
C PHE A 439 16.14 -11.67 -20.57
N CYS A 440 15.93 -10.79 -21.55
CA CYS A 440 15.83 -11.18 -22.96
C CYS A 440 17.13 -11.79 -23.51
N GLU A 441 18.30 -11.24 -23.16
CA GLU A 441 19.61 -11.79 -23.58
C GLU A 441 19.82 -13.22 -23.05
N GLU A 442 19.51 -13.46 -21.77
CA GLU A 442 19.65 -14.78 -21.16
C GLU A 442 18.55 -15.74 -21.62
N ALA A 443 17.34 -15.25 -21.86
CA ALA A 443 16.24 -16.02 -22.42
C ALA A 443 16.56 -16.62 -23.79
N LEU A 444 17.24 -15.85 -24.66
CA LEU A 444 17.68 -16.34 -25.98
C LEU A 444 18.83 -17.33 -25.91
N LYS A 445 19.53 -17.40 -24.77
CA LYS A 445 20.64 -18.34 -24.52
C LYS A 445 20.23 -19.49 -23.62
N ALA A 446 18.99 -19.53 -23.16
CA ALA A 446 18.55 -20.43 -22.10
C ALA A 446 18.70 -21.89 -22.54
N GLU A 447 19.47 -22.66 -21.76
CA GLU A 447 19.55 -24.10 -21.88
C GLU A 447 18.33 -24.77 -21.22
N PRO A 448 17.90 -25.96 -21.69
CA PRO A 448 16.81 -26.70 -21.05
C PRO A 448 17.06 -26.90 -19.55
N GLY A 449 16.03 -26.69 -18.73
CA GLY A 449 16.07 -26.97 -17.27
C GLY A 449 16.44 -25.80 -16.36
N ARG A 450 16.65 -24.59 -16.88
CA ARG A 450 16.87 -23.38 -16.06
C ARG A 450 16.02 -22.20 -16.55
N PRO A 451 14.69 -22.28 -16.43
CA PRO A 451 13.82 -21.25 -16.95
C PRO A 451 14.01 -19.94 -16.18
N LEU A 452 13.80 -18.83 -16.90
CA LEU A 452 13.77 -17.48 -16.34
C LEU A 452 12.32 -17.03 -16.24
N TYR A 453 11.89 -16.59 -15.07
CA TYR A 453 10.52 -16.19 -14.85
C TYR A 453 10.43 -14.88 -14.06
N LEU A 454 9.96 -13.82 -14.71
CA LEU A 454 9.53 -12.60 -14.03
C LEU A 454 8.13 -12.89 -13.48
N ALA A 455 8.09 -13.42 -12.26
CA ALA A 455 6.88 -13.91 -11.62
C ALA A 455 6.38 -12.92 -10.56
N GLN A 456 5.05 -12.84 -10.43
CA GLN A 456 4.33 -12.17 -9.35
C GLN A 456 4.84 -10.76 -8.99
N HIS A 457 5.19 -9.96 -10.00
CA HIS A 457 5.75 -8.63 -9.78
C HIS A 457 4.73 -7.52 -10.01
N ARG A 458 4.73 -6.50 -9.15
CA ARG A 458 3.92 -5.26 -9.31
C ARG A 458 4.53 -4.33 -10.36
N LEU A 459 4.87 -4.87 -11.53
CA LEU A 459 5.54 -4.13 -12.61
C LEU A 459 4.72 -2.93 -13.08
N LEU A 460 3.38 -3.04 -13.02
CA LEU A 460 2.44 -1.98 -13.37
C LEU A 460 2.52 -0.77 -12.42
N GLU A 461 2.90 -0.96 -11.16
CA GLU A 461 3.16 0.13 -10.22
C GLU A 461 4.54 0.76 -10.48
N GLN A 462 5.53 -0.06 -10.81
CA GLN A 462 6.89 0.40 -11.14
C GLN A 462 6.96 1.15 -12.49
N ILE A 463 6.11 0.77 -13.44
CA ILE A 463 6.02 1.35 -14.79
C ILE A 463 4.56 1.76 -15.05
N PRO A 464 4.11 2.91 -14.53
CA PRO A 464 2.70 3.31 -14.58
C PRO A 464 2.12 3.40 -15.99
N SER A 465 2.92 3.72 -17.00
CA SER A 465 2.47 3.77 -18.41
C SER A 465 1.97 2.42 -18.93
N LEU A 466 2.40 1.28 -18.37
CA LEU A 466 1.85 -0.03 -18.72
C LEU A 466 0.38 -0.16 -18.28
N LYS A 467 -0.07 0.55 -17.24
CA LYS A 467 -1.47 0.53 -16.82
C LYS A 467 -2.41 1.13 -17.87
N GLU A 468 -1.90 1.99 -18.75
CA GLU A 468 -2.69 2.61 -19.83
C GLU A 468 -3.10 1.59 -20.91
N ASP A 469 -2.39 0.46 -21.00
CA ASP A 469 -2.63 -0.58 -22.00
C ASP A 469 -3.63 -1.66 -21.56
N ILE A 470 -4.05 -1.63 -20.29
CA ILE A 470 -4.93 -2.63 -19.67
C ILE A 470 -6.10 -1.93 -18.98
N LYS A 471 -7.16 -2.70 -18.67
CA LYS A 471 -8.31 -2.22 -17.91
C LYS A 471 -8.66 -3.24 -16.85
N VAL A 472 -9.13 -2.82 -15.67
CA VAL A 472 -9.68 -3.78 -14.70
C VAL A 472 -10.85 -4.52 -15.36
N PRO A 473 -10.81 -5.86 -15.47
CA PRO A 473 -11.92 -6.61 -16.04
C PRO A 473 -13.18 -6.39 -15.22
N TRP A 474 -14.32 -6.21 -15.90
CA TRP A 474 -15.60 -5.96 -15.24
C TRP A 474 -16.00 -7.06 -14.24
N LEU A 475 -15.55 -8.30 -14.46
CA LEU A 475 -15.80 -9.42 -13.55
C LEU A 475 -15.17 -9.18 -12.16
N CYS A 476 -13.99 -8.55 -12.11
CA CYS A 476 -13.35 -8.18 -10.85
C CYS A 476 -14.16 -7.12 -10.10
N LEU A 477 -14.90 -6.27 -10.81
CA LEU A 477 -15.73 -5.21 -10.22
C LEU A 477 -17.03 -5.75 -9.59
N ALA A 478 -17.38 -7.01 -9.82
CA ALA A 478 -18.56 -7.62 -9.22
C ALA A 478 -18.43 -7.78 -7.70
N GLY A 479 -17.21 -7.95 -7.19
CA GLY A 479 -16.93 -8.14 -5.76
C GLY A 479 -16.13 -7.02 -5.09
N THR A 480 -15.73 -5.98 -5.83
CA THR A 480 -14.95 -4.85 -5.26
C THR A 480 -15.74 -3.55 -5.16
N SER A 481 -15.33 -2.68 -4.24
CA SER A 481 -15.95 -1.36 -4.04
C SER A 481 -15.40 -0.32 -5.03
N ALA A 482 -14.15 -0.50 -5.49
CA ALA A 482 -13.53 0.32 -6.52
C ALA A 482 -12.56 -0.50 -7.41
N PRO A 483 -12.26 -0.03 -8.63
CA PRO A 483 -11.22 -0.62 -9.47
C PRO A 483 -9.84 -0.66 -8.80
N ASP A 484 -9.54 0.31 -7.92
CA ASP A 484 -8.25 0.41 -7.21
C ASP A 484 -8.05 -0.69 -6.15
N ASP A 485 -9.11 -1.44 -5.78
CA ASP A 485 -9.04 -2.55 -4.82
C ASP A 485 -8.53 -3.87 -5.47
N VAL A 486 -8.32 -3.85 -6.79
CA VAL A 486 -7.84 -5.00 -7.56
C VAL A 486 -6.32 -4.99 -7.64
N ASP A 487 -5.68 -5.95 -6.98
CA ASP A 487 -4.23 -6.13 -7.03
C ASP A 487 -3.84 -6.80 -8.37
N MET A 488 -3.21 -6.06 -9.27
CA MET A 488 -2.78 -6.56 -10.57
C MET A 488 -1.30 -6.93 -10.57
N ASN A 489 -0.98 -8.22 -10.70
CA ASN A 489 0.39 -8.72 -10.77
C ASN A 489 0.76 -9.14 -12.19
N PHE A 490 2.00 -8.82 -12.59
CA PHE A 490 2.52 -9.07 -13.91
C PHE A 490 3.39 -10.34 -13.92
N TRP A 491 3.24 -11.12 -14.99
CA TRP A 491 3.97 -12.36 -15.22
C TRP A 491 4.56 -12.35 -16.63
N MET A 492 5.86 -12.62 -16.76
CA MET A 492 6.54 -12.78 -18.05
C MET A 492 7.56 -13.90 -17.99
N GLY A 493 7.44 -14.85 -18.91
CA GLY A 493 8.28 -16.04 -18.94
C GLY A 493 8.41 -16.63 -20.34
N LEU A 494 9.34 -17.56 -20.48
CA LEU A 494 9.46 -18.39 -21.69
C LEU A 494 8.53 -19.60 -21.62
N ALA A 495 8.58 -20.44 -22.66
CA ALA A 495 8.03 -21.78 -22.56
C ALA A 495 8.66 -22.53 -21.38
N ASP A 496 7.88 -23.44 -20.78
CA ASP A 496 8.26 -24.29 -19.66
C ASP A 496 8.56 -23.57 -18.33
N THR A 497 8.25 -22.28 -18.19
CA THR A 497 8.14 -21.69 -16.84
C THR A 497 6.97 -22.32 -16.10
N VAL A 498 7.18 -22.66 -14.83
CA VAL A 498 6.20 -23.35 -13.99
C VAL A 498 5.92 -22.55 -12.73
N SER A 499 4.65 -22.39 -12.42
CA SER A 499 4.17 -22.10 -11.07
C SER A 499 3.68 -23.41 -10.46
N PRO A 500 4.38 -23.95 -9.44
CA PRO A 500 3.97 -25.13 -8.67
C PRO A 500 2.53 -25.08 -8.20
N LEU A 501 1.99 -26.23 -7.81
CA LEU A 501 0.63 -26.32 -7.30
C LEU A 501 0.50 -25.58 -5.96
N HIS A 502 -0.34 -24.55 -5.92
CA HIS A 502 -0.54 -23.71 -4.74
C HIS A 502 -1.96 -23.13 -4.70
N THR A 503 -2.33 -22.52 -3.57
CA THR A 503 -3.59 -21.77 -3.40
C THR A 503 -3.31 -20.29 -3.14
N ASP A 504 -4.19 -19.42 -3.65
CA ASP A 504 -4.22 -18.00 -3.34
C ASP A 504 -5.35 -17.67 -2.33
N PRO A 505 -5.17 -16.64 -1.48
CA PRO A 505 -6.17 -16.25 -0.47
C PRO A 505 -7.32 -15.39 -1.03
N ARG A 506 -7.16 -14.82 -2.23
CA ARG A 506 -8.14 -13.94 -2.88
C ARG A 506 -8.69 -14.57 -4.15
N GLU A 507 -9.82 -14.05 -4.62
CA GLU A 507 -10.34 -14.41 -5.94
C GLU A 507 -9.36 -13.93 -7.00
N ASN A 508 -9.09 -14.73 -8.04
CA ASN A 508 -8.09 -14.40 -9.05
C ASN A 508 -8.67 -14.52 -10.46
N LEU A 509 -8.59 -13.44 -11.22
CA LEU A 509 -8.84 -13.45 -12.65
C LEU A 509 -7.51 -13.42 -13.40
N PHE A 510 -7.11 -14.58 -13.90
CA PHE A 510 -5.86 -14.79 -14.61
C PHE A 510 -6.01 -14.45 -16.10
N CYS A 511 -5.53 -13.29 -16.51
CA CYS A 511 -5.68 -12.76 -17.87
C CYS A 511 -4.43 -13.06 -18.71
N GLN A 512 -4.60 -13.74 -19.85
CA GLN A 512 -3.48 -14.06 -20.74
C GLN A 512 -3.36 -13.00 -21.84
N VAL A 513 -2.18 -12.37 -21.95
CA VAL A 513 -1.92 -11.27 -22.90
C VAL A 513 -1.14 -11.76 -24.12
N LEU A 514 -0.10 -12.57 -23.90
CA LEU A 514 0.75 -13.13 -24.95
C LEU A 514 0.91 -14.63 -24.75
N GLY A 515 0.88 -15.41 -25.82
CA GLY A 515 1.15 -16.85 -25.77
C GLY A 515 0.03 -17.67 -25.14
N SER A 516 0.36 -18.88 -24.68
CA SER A 516 -0.57 -19.75 -23.98
C SER A 516 0.04 -20.43 -22.76
N LYS A 517 -0.83 -20.78 -21.81
CA LYS A 517 -0.48 -21.50 -20.59
C LYS A 517 -1.45 -22.67 -20.37
N PHE A 518 -0.90 -23.80 -19.94
CA PHE A 518 -1.67 -24.90 -19.39
C PHE A 518 -1.91 -24.63 -17.90
N VAL A 519 -3.15 -24.80 -17.46
CA VAL A 519 -3.55 -24.64 -16.06
C VAL A 519 -4.29 -25.89 -15.60
N ARG A 520 -3.86 -26.43 -14.46
CA ARG A 520 -4.52 -27.53 -13.75
C ARG A 520 -5.06 -27.02 -12.43
N LEU A 521 -6.34 -27.27 -12.16
CA LEU A 521 -7.09 -26.80 -11.01
C LEU A 521 -7.60 -27.97 -10.18
N ILE A 522 -7.50 -27.88 -8.86
CA ILE A 522 -7.99 -28.91 -7.93
C ILE A 522 -8.84 -28.23 -6.85
N SER A 523 -10.01 -28.80 -6.59
CA SER A 523 -10.96 -28.28 -5.60
C SER A 523 -10.35 -28.26 -4.20
N PRO A 524 -10.64 -27.24 -3.36
CA PRO A 524 -10.20 -27.19 -1.96
C PRO A 524 -10.60 -28.42 -1.14
N GLN A 525 -11.61 -29.18 -1.57
CA GLN A 525 -12.02 -30.42 -0.90
C GLN A 525 -10.94 -31.51 -0.89
N TYR A 526 -9.93 -31.40 -1.76
CA TYR A 526 -8.79 -32.31 -1.85
C TYR A 526 -7.53 -31.74 -1.17
N SER A 527 -7.63 -30.70 -0.35
CA SER A 527 -6.45 -30.07 0.28
C SER A 527 -5.58 -31.06 1.07
N ASP A 528 -6.19 -32.05 1.73
CA ASP A 528 -5.45 -33.08 2.47
C ASP A 528 -4.70 -34.05 1.53
N ALA A 529 -5.16 -34.20 0.29
CA ALA A 529 -4.61 -35.15 -0.69
C ALA A 529 -3.49 -34.53 -1.56
N VAL A 530 -3.40 -33.20 -1.65
CA VAL A 530 -2.35 -32.53 -2.45
C VAL A 530 -1.02 -32.43 -1.71
N GLY A 531 -0.95 -32.78 -0.43
CA GLY A 531 0.30 -32.80 0.34
C GLY A 531 0.97 -31.42 0.47
N ALA A 532 0.26 -30.46 1.07
CA ALA A 532 0.81 -29.12 1.36
C ALA A 532 2.03 -29.18 2.30
N PHE A 533 2.89 -28.16 2.29
CA PHE A 533 3.89 -28.01 3.36
C PHE A 533 3.19 -27.73 4.70
N GLU A 534 3.61 -28.40 5.77
CA GLU A 534 2.97 -28.27 7.09
C GLU A 534 3.49 -27.08 7.90
N GLU A 535 4.72 -26.64 7.63
CA GLU A 535 5.40 -25.58 8.37
C GLU A 535 6.09 -24.57 7.44
N GLY A 536 6.32 -23.36 7.94
CA GLY A 536 7.03 -22.30 7.22
C GLY A 536 6.12 -21.37 6.40
N ILE A 537 6.69 -20.73 5.38
CA ILE A 537 6.01 -19.72 4.55
C ILE A 537 5.31 -20.30 3.32
N LEU A 538 5.49 -21.60 3.03
CA LEU A 538 4.97 -22.30 1.85
C LEU A 538 3.78 -23.21 2.17
N THR A 539 3.05 -22.96 3.25
CA THR A 539 1.93 -23.81 3.70
C THR A 539 0.75 -23.83 2.73
N ASN A 540 0.71 -22.89 1.78
CA ASN A 540 -0.23 -22.85 0.67
C ASN A 540 0.30 -23.50 -0.62
N THR A 541 1.47 -24.16 -0.59
CA THR A 541 2.10 -24.83 -1.73
C THR A 541 2.16 -26.34 -1.48
N SER A 542 1.92 -27.14 -2.52
CA SER A 542 2.02 -28.59 -2.51
C SER A 542 3.47 -29.06 -2.67
N GLN A 543 3.83 -30.12 -1.97
CA GLN A 543 5.10 -30.86 -2.11
C GLN A 543 5.08 -31.83 -3.31
N LEU A 544 3.89 -32.11 -3.84
CA LEU A 544 3.67 -33.10 -4.89
C LEU A 544 3.67 -32.43 -6.28
N ASP A 545 4.13 -33.16 -7.29
CA ASP A 545 4.07 -32.65 -8.67
C ASP A 545 2.67 -32.84 -9.25
N ALA A 546 2.00 -31.73 -9.58
CA ALA A 546 0.66 -31.70 -10.15
C ALA A 546 0.52 -32.50 -11.46
N GLU A 547 1.61 -32.65 -12.24
CA GLU A 547 1.56 -33.45 -13.47
C GLU A 547 1.43 -34.95 -13.19
N THR A 548 1.87 -35.40 -12.01
CA THR A 548 1.89 -36.82 -11.60
C THR A 548 0.96 -37.14 -10.43
N LEU A 549 0.18 -36.16 -9.96
CA LEU A 549 -0.68 -36.31 -8.79
C LEU A 549 -1.88 -37.23 -9.08
N GLU A 550 -2.01 -38.29 -8.27
CA GLU A 550 -3.07 -39.29 -8.36
C GLU A 550 -4.12 -39.14 -7.25
N GLY A 551 -5.30 -39.74 -7.43
CA GLY A 551 -6.33 -39.84 -6.39
C GLY A 551 -7.15 -38.57 -6.15
N VAL A 552 -6.97 -37.53 -6.96
CA VAL A 552 -7.73 -36.27 -6.90
C VAL A 552 -8.39 -35.97 -8.24
N GLU A 553 -9.52 -35.26 -8.21
CA GLU A 553 -10.18 -34.78 -9.42
C GLU A 553 -9.53 -33.46 -9.87
N CYS A 554 -8.97 -33.48 -11.07
CA CYS A 554 -8.31 -32.33 -11.70
C CYS A 554 -9.21 -31.69 -12.75
N PHE A 555 -9.14 -30.37 -12.89
CA PHE A 555 -9.73 -29.61 -13.98
C PHE A 555 -8.64 -28.96 -14.81
N ASP A 556 -8.53 -29.34 -16.09
CA ASP A 556 -7.48 -28.83 -16.97
C ASP A 556 -8.03 -27.85 -18.01
N VAL A 557 -7.24 -26.83 -18.34
CA VAL A 557 -7.57 -25.84 -19.36
C VAL A 557 -6.33 -25.22 -19.99
N GLU A 558 -6.41 -24.90 -21.27
CA GLU A 558 -5.46 -24.00 -21.92
C GLU A 558 -6.02 -22.59 -21.97
N VAL A 559 -5.23 -21.63 -21.49
CA VAL A 559 -5.56 -20.20 -21.54
C VAL A 559 -4.74 -19.57 -22.67
N HIS A 560 -5.40 -19.00 -23.67
CA HIS A 560 -4.75 -18.36 -24.82
C HIS A 560 -4.82 -16.84 -24.72
N ALA A 561 -3.98 -16.15 -25.50
CA ALA A 561 -3.97 -14.69 -25.58
C ALA A 561 -5.39 -14.12 -25.81
N GLY A 562 -5.79 -13.19 -24.95
CA GLY A 562 -7.12 -12.57 -24.91
C GLY A 562 -8.09 -13.23 -23.93
N ASP A 563 -7.83 -14.44 -23.44
CA ASP A 563 -8.70 -15.14 -22.50
C ASP A 563 -8.45 -14.70 -21.04
N ALA A 564 -9.44 -14.92 -20.18
CA ALA A 564 -9.30 -14.79 -18.73
C ALA A 564 -9.84 -16.03 -18.03
N LEU A 565 -9.06 -16.60 -17.11
CA LEU A 565 -9.44 -17.74 -16.29
C LEU A 565 -9.76 -17.25 -14.87
N PHE A 566 -11.00 -17.45 -14.45
CA PHE A 566 -11.40 -17.25 -13.06
C PHE A 566 -10.95 -18.45 -12.22
N ILE A 567 -10.09 -18.19 -11.24
CA ILE A 567 -9.57 -19.13 -10.25
C ILE A 567 -10.15 -18.71 -8.89
N PRO A 568 -11.07 -19.50 -8.32
CA PRO A 568 -11.71 -19.09 -7.08
C PRO A 568 -10.74 -19.16 -5.89
N SER A 569 -10.93 -18.31 -4.90
CA SER A 569 -10.13 -18.31 -3.67
C SER A 569 -10.05 -19.71 -3.04
N GLY A 570 -8.85 -20.11 -2.62
CA GLY A 570 -8.56 -21.42 -2.03
C GLY A 570 -8.46 -22.59 -3.03
N TRP A 571 -8.74 -22.41 -4.32
CA TRP A 571 -8.51 -23.46 -5.31
C TRP A 571 -7.02 -23.66 -5.56
N TRP A 572 -6.61 -24.93 -5.54
CA TRP A 572 -5.26 -25.32 -5.89
C TRP A 572 -5.08 -25.18 -7.39
N HIS A 573 -4.00 -24.53 -7.81
CA HIS A 573 -3.72 -24.34 -9.22
C HIS A 573 -2.24 -24.47 -9.54
N TYR A 574 -1.98 -25.17 -10.65
CA TYR A 574 -0.66 -25.37 -11.26
C TYR A 574 -0.68 -24.71 -12.63
N VAL A 575 0.39 -24.02 -13.00
CA VAL A 575 0.48 -23.29 -14.26
C VAL A 575 1.80 -23.60 -14.96
N ARG A 576 1.73 -23.95 -16.24
CA ARG A 576 2.91 -24.14 -17.11
C ARG A 576 2.78 -23.36 -18.40
N ALA A 577 3.81 -22.59 -18.74
CA ALA A 577 3.86 -21.87 -20.02
C ALA A 577 4.11 -22.81 -21.19
N LEU A 578 3.25 -22.74 -22.20
CA LEU A 578 3.36 -23.54 -23.43
C LEU A 578 4.17 -22.82 -24.52
N SER A 579 4.30 -21.50 -24.41
CA SER A 579 5.07 -20.63 -25.29
C SER A 579 5.66 -19.48 -24.47
N PRO A 580 6.53 -18.62 -25.05
CA PRO A 580 6.77 -17.30 -24.47
C PRO A 580 5.46 -16.63 -24.12
N SER A 581 5.34 -16.15 -22.88
CA SER A 581 4.07 -15.78 -22.30
C SER A 581 4.14 -14.51 -21.47
N ILE A 582 3.05 -13.73 -21.55
CA ILE A 582 2.79 -12.58 -20.68
C ILE A 582 1.37 -12.74 -20.15
N SER A 583 1.22 -12.66 -18.82
CA SER A 583 -0.07 -12.75 -18.14
C SER A 583 -0.19 -11.62 -17.12
N VAL A 584 -1.42 -11.23 -16.81
CA VAL A 584 -1.74 -10.30 -15.73
C VAL A 584 -2.79 -10.97 -14.85
N SER A 585 -2.44 -11.27 -13.61
CA SER A 585 -3.40 -11.79 -12.63
C SER A 585 -4.06 -10.62 -11.90
N CYS A 586 -5.37 -10.63 -11.79
CA CYS A 586 -6.14 -9.62 -11.08
C CYS A 586 -6.71 -10.25 -9.81
N TRP A 587 -6.17 -9.92 -8.65
CA TRP A 587 -6.68 -10.40 -7.37
C TRP A 587 -7.71 -9.42 -6.80
N PHE A 588 -8.86 -9.94 -6.40
CA PHE A 588 -10.00 -9.15 -5.96
C PHE A 588 -10.75 -9.84 -4.82
N ASP A 589 -11.60 -9.08 -4.13
CA ASP A 589 -12.47 -9.63 -3.08
C ASP A 589 -13.84 -9.93 -3.66
N ARG A 590 -14.58 -10.79 -2.97
CA ARG A 590 -15.88 -11.31 -3.38
C ARG A 590 -17.04 -10.40 -3.00
#